data_AF-A0A4Y5ZNB1-F1
#
_entry.id   AF-A0A4Y5ZNB1-F1
#
_cell.length_a   1.000
_cell.length_b   1.000
_cell.length_c   1.000
_cell.angle_alpha   90.00
_cell.angle_beta   90.00
_cell.angle_gamma   90.00
#
_symmetry.space_group_name_H-M   'P 1'
#
loop_
_entity.id
_entity.type
_entity.pdbx_description
1 polymer ?
#
loop_
_entity_poly.entity_id
_entity_poly.type
_entity_poly.pdbx_seq_one_letter_code
_entity_poly.pdbx_strand_id
1 'polypeptide(L)' 'MVPISADLTADTPIHGMVAPFTWQASLELNAQLYTALGQCNLDKAAIRKFEVSRSELNTK' A
#
# COMPACT_ATOMS: atom_id res chain seq x y z
N MET A 1 -8.38 23.50 -5.28
CA MET A 1 -7.84 22.13 -5.46
C MET A 1 -7.95 21.44 -4.11
N VAL A 2 -8.62 20.28 -4.02
CA VAL A 2 -8.69 19.51 -2.77
C VAL A 2 -7.35 18.78 -2.62
N PRO A 3 -6.64 18.91 -1.49
CA PRO A 3 -5.40 18.16 -1.26
C PRO A 3 -5.69 16.65 -1.22
N ILE A 4 -4.75 15.85 -1.73
CA ILE A 4 -4.82 14.39 -1.64
C ILE A 4 -4.81 13.97 -0.16
N SER A 5 -5.53 12.89 0.19
CA SER A 5 -5.51 12.37 1.56
C SER A 5 -4.06 12.09 1.98
N ALA A 6 -3.69 12.50 3.19
CA ALA A 6 -2.36 12.23 3.74
C ALA A 6 -2.03 10.73 3.75
N ASP A 7 -3.05 9.88 3.93
CA ASP A 7 -2.92 8.42 3.93
C ASP A 7 -2.40 7.86 2.60
N LEU A 8 -2.68 8.54 1.48
CA LEU A 8 -2.20 8.13 0.14
C LEU A 8 -0.73 8.49 -0.09
N THR A 9 -0.18 9.36 0.74
CA THR A 9 1.21 9.82 0.68
C THR A 9 2.06 9.35 1.86
N ALA A 10 1.45 8.66 2.82
CA ALA A 10 2.15 8.10 3.96
C ALA A 10 3.07 6.97 3.52
N ASP A 11 4.23 6.86 4.17
CA ASP A 11 5.13 5.73 3.96
C ASP A 11 4.46 4.42 4.38
N THR A 12 4.74 3.35 3.63
CA THR A 12 4.32 2.00 4.03
C THR A 12 4.92 1.67 5.39
N PRO A 13 4.11 1.24 6.38
CA PRO A 13 4.63 0.87 7.70
C PRO A 13 5.74 -0.18 7.61
N ILE A 14 6.84 0.06 8.32
CA ILE A 14 7.93 -0.92 8.44
C ILE A 14 7.61 -1.82 9.63
N HIS A 15 7.33 -3.09 9.37
CA HIS A 15 7.09 -4.07 10.41
C HIS A 15 8.41 -4.56 11.01
N GLY A 16 8.61 -4.32 12.31
CA GLY A 16 9.83 -4.68 13.02
C GLY A 16 9.91 -6.17 13.34
N MET A 17 11.11 -6.74 13.30
CA MET A 17 11.38 -8.07 13.83
C MET A 17 11.50 -8.01 15.36
N VAL A 18 10.77 -8.87 16.06
CA VAL A 18 10.82 -8.97 17.54
C VAL A 18 11.82 -10.04 17.96
N ALA A 19 12.59 -9.79 19.03
CA ALA A 19 13.55 -10.74 19.60
C ALA A 19 13.09 -11.23 21.00
N PRO A 20 13.15 -12.54 21.30
CA PRO A 20 13.56 -13.64 20.42
C PRO A 20 12.54 -13.89 19.30
N PHE A 21 13.03 -14.21 18.09
CA PHE A 21 12.19 -14.42 16.92
C PHE A 21 11.60 -15.84 16.93
N THR A 22 10.48 -16.00 17.63
CA THR A 22 9.76 -17.27 17.73
C THR A 22 8.95 -17.57 16.46
N TRP A 23 8.47 -18.81 16.33
CA TRP A 23 7.54 -19.17 15.27
C TRP A 23 6.29 -18.28 15.24
N GLN A 24 5.71 -17.98 16.41
CA GLN A 24 4.55 -17.10 16.53
C GLN A 24 4.88 -15.68 16.06
N ALA A 25 6.03 -15.13 16.44
CA ALA A 25 6.48 -13.82 15.96
C ALA A 25 6.66 -13.80 14.44
N SER A 26 7.11 -14.91 13.83
CA SER A 26 7.20 -15.05 12.37
C SER A 26 5.82 -15.04 11.72
N LEU A 27 4.85 -15.76 12.27
CA LEU A 27 3.48 -15.79 11.75
C LEU A 27 2.85 -14.38 11.79
N GLU A 28 2.97 -13.69 12.91
CA GLU A 28 2.46 -12.33 13.10
C GLU A 28 3.12 -11.34 12.12
N LEU A 29 4.45 -11.41 11.97
CA LEU A 29 5.17 -10.57 11.02
C LEU A 29 4.74 -10.84 9.58
N ASN A 30 4.57 -12.11 9.18
CA ASN A 30 4.08 -12.43 7.85
C ASN A 30 2.66 -11.90 7.61
N ALA A 31 1.76 -12.03 8.58
CA ALA A 31 0.40 -11.47 8.47
C ALA A 31 0.43 -9.97 8.23
N GLN A 32 1.24 -9.24 9.00
CA GLN A 32 1.42 -7.79 8.84
C GLN A 32 1.99 -7.43 7.45
N LEU A 33 3.04 -8.13 7.01
CA LEU A 33 3.65 -7.90 5.69
C LEU A 33 2.67 -8.17 4.54
N TYR A 34 1.87 -9.24 4.63
CA TYR A 34 0.87 -9.55 3.60
C TYR A 34 -0.26 -8.52 3.56
N THR A 35 -0.68 -7.97 4.71
CA THR A 35 -1.64 -6.87 4.75
C THR A 35 -1.09 -5.62 4.07
N ALA A 36 0.14 -5.21 4.40
CA ALA A 36 0.79 -4.06 3.77
C ALA A 36 0.97 -4.25 2.25
N LEU A 37 1.37 -5.45 1.81
CA LEU A 37 1.48 -5.79 0.40
C LEU A 37 0.13 -5.75 -0.32
N GLY A 38 -0.93 -6.27 0.31
CA GLY A 38 -2.29 -6.23 -0.20
C GLY A 38 -2.76 -4.80 -0.44
N GLN A 39 -2.56 -3.91 0.53
CA GLN A 39 -2.91 -2.50 0.41
C GLN A 39 -2.12 -1.82 -0.74
N CYS A 40 -0.81 -2.03 -0.79
CA CYS A 40 0.04 -1.47 -1.85
C CYS A 40 -0.43 -1.91 -3.26
N ASN A 41 -0.88 -3.15 -3.41
CA ASN A 41 -1.41 -3.64 -4.69
C ASN A 41 -2.73 -2.97 -5.07
N LEU A 42 -3.61 -2.71 -4.10
CA LEU A 42 -4.86 -1.96 -4.31
C LEU A 42 -4.58 -0.52 -4.73
N ASP A 43 -3.65 0.16 -4.04
CA ASP A 43 -3.28 1.54 -4.34
C ASP A 43 -2.70 1.64 -5.76
N LYS A 44 -1.79 0.74 -6.14
CA LYS A 44 -1.25 0.66 -7.51
C LYS A 44 -2.34 0.42 -8.55
N ALA A 45 -3.33 -0.41 -8.24
CA ALA A 45 -4.45 -0.65 -9.15
C ALA A 45 -5.33 0.59 -9.31
N ALA A 46 -5.58 1.33 -8.24
CA ALA A 46 -6.30 2.60 -8.29
C ALA A 46 -5.54 3.64 -9.11
N ILE A 47 -4.23 3.80 -8.89
CA ILE A 47 -3.37 4.70 -9.66
C ILE A 47 -3.45 4.36 -11.15
N ARG A 48 -3.29 3.08 -11.54
CA ARG A 48 -3.42 2.66 -12.95
C ARG A 48 -4.76 3.05 -13.57
N LYS A 49 -5.87 2.90 -12.84
CA LYS A 49 -7.20 3.30 -13.31
C LYS A 49 -7.29 4.81 -13.52
N PHE A 50 -6.78 5.61 -12.57
CA PHE A 50 -6.77 7.07 -12.71
C PHE A 50 -5.91 7.54 -13.88
N GLU A 51 -4.76 6.91 -14.11
CA GLU A 51 -3.89 7.22 -15.26
C GLU A 51 -4.60 6.94 -16.59
N VAL A 52 -5.31 5.81 -16.71
CA VAL A 52 -6.14 5.50 -17.89
C VAL A 52 -7.20 6.58 -18.09
N SER A 53 -8.00 6.89 -17.07
CA SER A 53 -9.04 7.92 -17.18
C SER A 53 -8.48 9.30 -17.56
N ARG A 54 -7.31 9.67 -17.03
CA ARG A 54 -6.64 10.93 -17.39
C ARG A 54 -6.18 10.93 -18.86
N SER A 55 -5.66 9.81 -19.35
CA SER A 55 -5.24 9.67 -20.75
C SER A 55 -6.42 9.75 -21.73
N GLU A 56 -7.58 9.20 -21.37
CA GLU A 56 -8.82 9.25 -22.17
C GLU A 56 -9.42 10.65 -22.21
N LEU A 57 -9.30 11.43 -21.13
CA LEU A 57 -9.74 12.82 -21.09
C LEU A 57 -8.85 13.74 -21.94
N ASN A 58 -7.57 13.43 -22.08
CA ASN A 58 -6.61 14.26 -22.83
C ASN A 58 -6.57 13.96 -24.33
N THR A 59 -7.28 12.92 -24.78
CA THR A 59 -7.40 12.52 -26.19
C THR A 59 -8.72 12.99 -26.83
N LYS A 60 -9.56 13.70 -26.08
CA LYS A 60 -10.75 14.43 -26.56
C LYS A 60 -10.46 15.93 -26.62
#